data_AF-A0A7V5TP51-F1
#
_entry.id   AF-A0A7V5TP51-F1
#
_cell.length_a   1.000
_cell.length_b   1.000
_cell.length_c   1.000
_cell.angle_alpha   90.00
_cell.angle_beta   90.00
_cell.angle_gamma   90.00
#
_symmetry.space_group_name_H-M   'P 1'
#
loop_
_entity.id
_entity.type
_entity.pdbx_description
1 polymer ?
#
loop_
_entity_poly.entity_id
_entity_poly.type
_entity_poly.pdbx_seq_one_letter_code
_entity_poly.pdbx_strand_id
1 'polypeptide(L)'
;MADKRSSYLTDYWTTTDYLKFSDFRPALVDLITTAQTPLTVGIFGPWGSGKTSLLRMLRQEVDEKGLPALRTVWFTAWKYDRHPALWRAFILRVLDSLYPRKNGVRIPTDLLPETQRAQVEQLDRLGRSLYETVEWEDLGRWAVNWD
;
A
#
# COMPACT_ATOMS: atom_id res chain seq x y z
N MET A 1 34.73 -12.95 28.42
CA MET A 1 34.94 -13.21 26.99
C MET A 1 33.60 -13.53 26.37
N ALA A 2 33.00 -12.58 25.63
CA ALA A 2 31.72 -12.81 24.98
C ALA A 2 31.94 -13.58 23.67
N ASP A 3 31.28 -14.73 23.57
CA ASP A 3 31.21 -15.60 22.39
C ASP A 3 30.68 -14.79 21.19
N LYS A 4 31.59 -14.37 20.31
CA LYS A 4 31.27 -13.59 19.10
C LYS A 4 30.79 -14.56 18.04
N ARG A 5 29.58 -15.08 18.21
CA ARG A 5 28.91 -15.89 17.18
C ARG A 5 28.76 -15.04 15.94
N SER A 6 29.27 -15.54 14.81
CA SER A 6 29.03 -14.96 13.50
C SER A 6 27.52 -14.85 13.29
N SER A 7 26.97 -13.64 13.38
CA SER A 7 25.55 -13.41 13.13
C SER A 7 25.37 -13.46 11.62
N TYR A 8 24.90 -14.60 11.11
CA TYR A 8 24.42 -14.66 9.73
C TYR A 8 23.24 -13.69 9.59
N LEU A 9 23.47 -12.59 8.89
CA LEU A 9 22.41 -11.66 8.51
C LEU A 9 21.65 -12.28 7.35
N THR A 10 20.36 -12.53 7.57
CA THR A 10 19.48 -13.05 6.53
C THR A 10 19.17 -11.96 5.50
N ASP A 11 18.98 -12.33 4.23
CA ASP A 11 18.49 -11.43 3.15
C ASP A 11 17.00 -11.05 3.30
N TYR A 12 16.43 -11.25 4.48
CA TYR A 12 15.10 -10.76 4.78
C TYR A 12 15.14 -9.27 5.07
N TRP A 13 14.07 -8.59 4.66
CA TRP A 13 13.84 -7.21 5.07
C TRP A 13 13.75 -7.12 6.60
N THR A 14 14.03 -5.94 7.13
CA THR A 14 13.95 -5.65 8.57
C THR A 14 13.46 -4.22 8.79
N THR A 15 12.87 -3.95 9.95
CA THR A 15 12.54 -2.60 10.41
C THR A 15 13.62 -2.02 11.33
N THR A 16 14.63 -2.81 11.69
CA THR A 16 15.83 -2.32 12.37
C THR A 16 16.73 -1.59 11.38
N ASP A 17 17.13 -0.37 11.72
CA ASP A 17 17.93 0.45 10.83
C ASP A 17 19.43 0.14 10.93
N TYR A 18 19.89 -0.77 10.06
CA TYR A 18 21.32 -1.07 9.90
C TYR A 18 22.03 -0.20 8.86
N LEU A 19 21.28 0.52 8.02
CA LEU A 19 21.80 1.29 6.88
C LEU A 19 21.74 2.81 7.11
N LYS A 20 21.42 3.24 8.34
CA LYS A 20 21.33 4.64 8.77
C LYS A 20 20.32 5.45 7.95
N PHE A 21 19.20 4.85 7.60
CA PHE A 21 18.10 5.56 6.98
C PHE A 21 17.49 6.63 7.88
N SER A 22 17.71 6.56 9.20
CA SER A 22 17.37 7.60 10.18
C SER A 22 17.78 9.01 9.77
N ASP A 23 18.84 9.15 8.95
CA ASP A 23 19.36 10.45 8.52
C ASP A 23 18.39 11.21 7.60
N PHE A 24 17.52 10.51 6.87
CA PHE A 24 16.57 11.12 5.92
C PHE A 24 15.15 10.58 6.01
N ARG A 25 14.93 9.46 6.71
CA ARG A 25 13.60 8.87 6.93
C ARG A 25 12.59 9.86 7.52
N PRO A 26 12.93 10.71 8.51
CA PRO A 26 11.99 11.69 9.06
C PRO A 26 11.46 12.67 8.00
N ALA A 27 12.31 13.11 7.07
CA ALA A 27 11.91 14.01 5.99
C ALA A 27 10.97 13.31 4.99
N LEU A 28 11.21 12.03 4.69
CA LEU A 28 10.30 11.23 3.85
C LEU A 28 8.94 11.01 4.53
N VAL A 29 8.92 10.75 5.84
CA VAL A 29 7.67 10.63 6.59
C VAL A 29 6.90 11.93 6.59
N ASP A 30 7.57 13.05 6.84
CA ASP A 30 6.93 14.37 6.77
C ASP A 30 6.31 14.60 5.38
N LEU A 31 7.09 14.41 4.32
CA LEU A 31 6.62 14.51 2.93
C LEU A 31 5.38 13.63 2.67
N ILE A 32 5.39 12.36 3.08
CA ILE A 32 4.26 11.43 2.89
C ILE A 32 3.01 11.91 3.62
N THR A 33 3.17 12.55 4.78
CA THR A 33 2.04 12.93 5.64
C THR A 33 1.49 14.34 5.38
N THR A 34 2.26 15.24 4.76
CA THR A 34 1.90 16.66 4.62
C THR A 34 1.81 17.14 3.17
N ALA A 35 2.38 16.42 2.20
CA ALA A 35 2.37 16.86 0.81
C ALA A 35 0.96 16.90 0.22
N GLN A 36 0.75 17.85 -0.69
CA GLN A 36 -0.46 17.90 -1.50
C GLN A 36 -0.44 16.78 -2.56
N THR A 37 -1.61 16.23 -2.85
CA THR A 37 -1.78 15.18 -3.86
C THR A 37 -2.11 15.80 -5.24
N PRO A 38 -1.73 15.15 -6.36
CA PRO A 38 -1.06 13.85 -6.46
C PRO A 38 0.46 13.92 -6.21
N LEU A 39 0.99 12.96 -5.46
CA LEU A 39 2.44 12.78 -5.22
C LEU A 39 2.84 11.36 -5.59
N THR A 40 3.95 11.21 -6.33
CA THR A 40 4.57 9.91 -6.61
C THR A 40 6.04 9.97 -6.20
N VAL A 41 6.47 9.01 -5.36
CA VAL A 41 7.85 8.89 -4.89
C VAL A 41 8.43 7.56 -5.40
N GLY A 42 9.49 7.65 -6.19
CA GLY A 42 10.27 6.50 -6.65
C GLY A 42 11.51 6.27 -5.79
N ILE A 43 11.73 5.03 -5.34
CA ILE A 43 12.93 4.64 -4.59
C ILE A 43 13.81 3.75 -5.47
N PHE A 44 15.00 4.24 -5.80
CA PHE A 44 15.96 3.56 -6.67
C PHE A 44 17.21 3.14 -5.90
N GLY A 45 17.85 2.06 -6.33
CA GLY A 45 19.12 1.59 -5.76
C GLY A 45 19.44 0.14 -6.09
N PRO A 46 20.69 -0.30 -5.94
CA PRO A 46 21.14 -1.67 -6.25
C PRO A 46 20.40 -2.76 -5.45
N TRP A 47 20.43 -4.00 -5.91
CA TRP A 47 19.92 -5.13 -5.12
C TRP A 47 20.68 -5.23 -3.78
N GLY A 48 19.97 -5.59 -2.70
CA GLY A 48 20.54 -5.58 -1.34
C GLY A 48 20.68 -4.19 -0.67
N SER A 49 20.35 -3.08 -1.34
CA SER A 49 20.49 -1.73 -0.77
C SER A 49 19.44 -1.35 0.31
N GLY A 50 18.62 -2.30 0.77
CA GLY A 50 17.64 -2.07 1.85
C GLY A 50 16.35 -1.33 1.47
N LYS A 51 16.01 -1.17 0.18
CA LYS A 51 14.78 -0.45 -0.26
C LYS A 51 13.49 -0.98 0.39
N THR A 52 13.33 -2.30 0.43
CA THR A 52 12.15 -2.92 1.06
C THR A 52 12.12 -2.68 2.57
N SER A 53 13.29 -2.70 3.22
CA SER A 53 13.43 -2.36 4.64
C SER A 53 13.05 -0.90 4.89
N LEU A 54 13.56 0.05 4.08
CA LEU A 54 13.20 1.46 4.15
C LEU A 54 11.68 1.68 4.01
N LEU A 55 11.05 1.11 2.97
CA LEU A 55 9.61 1.21 2.77
C LEU A 55 8.79 0.66 3.94
N ARG A 56 9.28 -0.39 4.60
CA ARG A 56 8.63 -0.97 5.79
C ARG A 56 8.81 -0.11 7.04
N MET A 57 9.98 0.48 7.23
CA MET A 57 10.20 1.47 8.30
C MET A 57 9.29 2.68 8.11
N LEU A 58 9.21 3.23 6.89
CA LEU A 58 8.31 4.34 6.56
C LEU A 58 6.85 3.97 6.85
N ARG A 59 6.41 2.79 6.40
CA ARG A 59 5.07 2.29 6.71
C ARG A 59 4.82 2.22 8.21
N GLN A 60 5.76 1.66 8.97
CA GLN A 60 5.62 1.53 10.42
C GLN A 60 5.42 2.90 11.07
N GLU A 61 6.29 3.88 10.76
CA GLU A 61 6.18 5.22 11.33
C GLU A 61 4.91 5.97 10.90
N VAL A 62 4.47 5.79 9.66
CA VAL A 62 3.22 6.37 9.15
C VAL A 62 2.00 5.74 9.83
N ASP A 63 1.97 4.41 9.97
CA ASP A 63 0.88 3.69 10.62
C ASP A 63 0.82 4.03 12.13
N GLU A 64 1.97 4.21 12.79
CA GLU A 64 2.09 4.61 14.21
C GLU A 64 1.58 6.04 14.49
N LYS A 65 1.64 6.95 13.50
CA LYS A 65 1.03 8.29 13.64
C LYS A 65 -0.49 8.26 13.74
N GLY A 66 -1.14 7.16 13.32
CA GLY A 66 -2.59 6.97 13.50
C GLY A 66 -3.48 7.99 12.78
N LEU A 67 -3.01 8.58 11.69
CA LEU A 67 -3.75 9.62 10.96
C LEU A 67 -5.01 9.03 10.29
N PRO A 68 -6.24 9.48 10.65
CA PRO A 68 -7.48 8.88 10.13
C PRO A 68 -7.65 8.98 8.62
N ALA A 69 -7.12 10.04 8.01
CA ALA A 69 -7.20 10.32 6.57
C ALA A 69 -6.13 9.61 5.74
N LEU A 70 -5.20 8.88 6.38
CA LEU A 70 -4.10 8.22 5.71
C LEU A 70 -4.18 6.70 5.90
N ARG A 71 -4.09 5.96 4.80
CA ARG A 71 -4.13 4.49 4.81
C ARG A 71 -2.97 3.94 3.99
N THR A 72 -2.11 3.16 4.63
CA THR A 72 -0.99 2.52 3.95
C THR A 72 -1.43 1.20 3.32
N VAL A 73 -1.30 1.08 2.00
CA VAL A 73 -1.62 -0.14 1.25
C VAL A 73 -0.34 -0.74 0.66
N TRP A 74 0.02 -1.94 1.11
CA TRP A 74 1.15 -2.67 0.53
C TRP A 74 0.68 -3.55 -0.63
N PHE A 75 1.30 -3.37 -1.81
CA PHE A 75 1.04 -4.15 -3.02
C PHE A 75 2.36 -4.57 -3.67
N THR A 76 2.43 -5.81 -4.17
CA THR A 76 3.64 -6.37 -4.80
C THR A 76 3.31 -6.77 -6.23
N ALA A 77 3.58 -5.86 -7.17
CA ALA A 77 3.12 -5.96 -8.55
C ALA A 77 3.68 -7.17 -9.32
N TRP A 78 4.97 -7.48 -9.17
CA TRP A 78 5.64 -8.55 -9.92
C TRP A 78 5.02 -9.94 -9.72
N LYS A 79 4.29 -10.17 -8.62
CA LYS A 79 3.57 -11.43 -8.38
C LYS A 79 2.45 -11.67 -9.40
N TYR A 80 1.99 -10.64 -10.09
CA TYR A 80 0.89 -10.67 -11.04
C TYR A 80 1.32 -10.41 -12.49
N ASP A 81 2.62 -10.35 -12.76
CA ASP A 81 3.20 -9.98 -14.06
C ASP A 81 2.72 -10.89 -15.22
N ARG A 82 2.32 -12.12 -14.89
CA ARG A 82 1.79 -13.10 -15.87
C ARG A 82 0.26 -13.12 -15.97
N HIS A 83 -0.45 -12.25 -15.26
CA HIS A 83 -1.91 -12.25 -15.20
C HIS A 83 -2.48 -10.94 -15.76
N PRO A 84 -3.42 -10.98 -16.72
CA PRO A 84 -4.06 -9.78 -17.28
C PRO A 84 -4.89 -8.98 -16.25
N ALA A 85 -4.97 -9.46 -15.00
CA ALA A 85 -5.76 -8.90 -13.92
C ALA A 85 -4.93 -8.14 -12.85
N LEU A 86 -3.70 -7.68 -13.15
CA LEU A 86 -2.88 -6.88 -12.22
C LEU A 86 -3.69 -5.72 -11.59
N TRP A 87 -4.41 -4.97 -12.42
CA TRP A 87 -5.23 -3.85 -11.98
C TRP A 87 -6.36 -4.29 -11.03
N ARG A 88 -6.98 -5.46 -11.27
CA ARG A 88 -7.99 -6.03 -10.38
C ARG A 88 -7.39 -6.37 -9.03
N ALA A 89 -6.24 -7.05 -9.03
CA ALA A 89 -5.53 -7.39 -7.79
C ALA A 89 -5.15 -6.14 -6.99
N PHE A 90 -4.75 -5.07 -7.68
CA PHE A 90 -4.46 -3.78 -7.04
C PHE A 90 -5.71 -3.16 -6.43
N ILE A 91 -6.81 -3.03 -7.17
CA ILE A 91 -8.06 -2.43 -6.65
C ILE A 91 -8.62 -3.26 -5.50
N LEU A 92 -8.66 -4.59 -5.63
CA LEU A 92 -9.11 -5.49 -4.55
C LEU A 92 -8.26 -5.31 -3.29
N ARG A 93 -6.95 -5.09 -3.44
CA ARG A 93 -6.05 -4.84 -2.31
C ARG A 93 -6.32 -3.48 -1.65
N VAL A 94 -6.65 -2.45 -2.44
CA VAL A 94 -7.07 -1.14 -1.91
C VAL A 94 -8.40 -1.28 -1.19
N LEU A 95 -9.41 -1.90 -1.80
CA LEU A 95 -10.71 -2.14 -1.16
C LEU A 95 -10.56 -2.93 0.14
N ASP A 96 -9.76 -4.00 0.16
CA ASP A 96 -9.46 -4.81 1.36
C ASP A 96 -8.88 -3.97 2.51
N SER A 97 -8.12 -2.92 2.19
CA SER A 97 -7.53 -2.02 3.18
C SER A 97 -8.53 -1.04 3.82
N LEU A 98 -9.68 -0.82 3.17
CA LEU A 98 -10.72 0.09 3.65
C LEU A 98 -11.70 -0.57 4.62
N TYR A 99 -11.74 -1.91 4.68
CA TYR A 99 -12.60 -2.59 5.63
C TYR A 99 -12.19 -2.32 7.09
N PRO A 100 -13.16 -2.17 8.02
CA PRO A 100 -12.87 -2.01 9.43
C PRO A 100 -12.05 -3.19 9.99
N ARG A 101 -11.00 -2.88 10.74
CA ARG A 101 -10.12 -3.86 11.38
C ARG A 101 -9.92 -3.55 12.85
N LYS A 102 -9.82 -4.61 13.65
CA LYS A 102 -9.38 -4.55 15.05
C LYS A 102 -8.19 -5.49 15.20
N ASN A 103 -7.07 -4.97 15.71
CA ASN A 103 -5.81 -5.72 15.85
C ASN A 103 -5.36 -6.41 14.53
N GLY A 104 -5.53 -5.72 13.40
CA GLY A 104 -5.16 -6.22 12.07
C GLY A 104 -6.16 -7.20 11.43
N VAL A 105 -7.16 -7.69 12.18
CA VAL A 105 -8.17 -8.63 11.69
C VAL A 105 -9.42 -7.87 11.24
N ARG A 106 -10.00 -8.25 10.10
CA ARG A 106 -11.26 -7.68 9.60
C ARG A 106 -12.37 -7.97 10.61
N ILE A 107 -13.12 -6.94 10.97
CA ILE A 107 -14.27 -7.08 11.85
C ILE A 107 -15.41 -7.68 11.01
N PRO A 108 -16.05 -8.78 11.46
CA PRO A 108 -17.24 -9.34 10.82
C PRO A 108 -18.36 -8.28 10.68
N THR A 109 -19.04 -8.26 9.54
CA THR A 109 -20.04 -7.23 9.21
C THR A 109 -21.20 -7.16 10.20
N ASP A 110 -21.62 -8.31 10.73
CA ASP A 110 -22.64 -8.46 11.76
C ASP A 110 -22.27 -7.77 13.09
N LEU A 111 -20.97 -7.62 13.37
CA LEU A 111 -20.47 -6.95 14.57
C LEU A 111 -20.23 -5.44 14.38
N LEU A 112 -20.49 -4.89 13.19
CA LEU A 112 -20.29 -3.47 12.90
C LEU A 112 -21.50 -2.62 13.29
N PRO A 113 -21.29 -1.34 13.67
CA PRO A 113 -22.36 -0.35 13.76
C PRO A 113 -23.05 -0.14 12.40
N GLU A 114 -24.34 0.23 12.40
CA GLU A 114 -25.13 0.43 11.18
C GLU A 114 -24.47 1.37 10.15
N THR A 115 -23.85 2.46 10.62
CA THR A 115 -23.14 3.42 9.77
C THR A 115 -21.96 2.79 9.02
N GLN A 116 -21.25 1.86 9.66
CA GLN A 116 -20.13 1.14 9.04
C GLN A 116 -20.61 -0.03 8.17
N ARG A 117 -21.75 -0.65 8.49
CA ARG A 117 -22.35 -1.71 7.66
C ARG A 117 -22.64 -1.21 6.25
N ALA A 118 -23.28 -0.05 6.12
CA ALA A 118 -23.56 0.55 4.81
C ALA A 118 -22.29 0.80 3.98
N GLN A 119 -21.20 1.26 4.62
CA GLN A 119 -19.91 1.46 3.95
C GLN A 119 -19.30 0.14 3.49
N VAL A 120 -19.37 -0.91 4.33
CA VAL A 120 -18.88 -2.26 3.99
C VAL A 120 -19.69 -2.88 2.85
N GLU A 121 -21.01 -2.69 2.83
CA GLU A 121 -21.87 -3.14 1.71
C GLU A 121 -21.50 -2.45 0.40
N GLN A 122 -21.18 -1.15 0.45
CA GLN A 122 -20.67 -0.42 -0.72
C GLN A 122 -19.33 -1.00 -1.20
N LEU A 123 -18.40 -1.31 -0.29
CA LEU A 123 -17.12 -1.96 -0.64
C LEU A 123 -17.34 -3.34 -1.28
N ASP A 124 -18.28 -4.14 -0.73
CA ASP A 124 -18.61 -5.45 -1.28
C ASP A 124 -19.23 -5.33 -2.68
N ARG A 125 -20.09 -4.34 -2.92
CA ARG A 125 -20.64 -4.04 -4.25
C ARG A 125 -19.54 -3.66 -5.24
N LEU A 126 -18.62 -2.78 -4.86
CA LEU A 126 -17.47 -2.39 -5.69
C LEU A 126 -16.57 -3.59 -5.99
N GLY A 127 -16.37 -4.49 -5.02
CA GLY A 127 -15.61 -5.72 -5.23
C GLY A 127 -16.26 -6.63 -6.27
N ARG A 128 -17.59 -6.79 -6.24
CA ARG A 128 -18.34 -7.60 -7.21
C ARG A 128 -18.31 -6.99 -8.61
N SER A 129 -18.45 -5.67 -8.73
CA SER A 129 -18.45 -4.99 -10.03
C SER A 129 -17.13 -5.13 -10.79
N LEU A 130 -16.02 -5.46 -10.12
CA LEU A 130 -14.73 -5.76 -10.79
C LEU A 130 -14.75 -7.06 -11.60
N TYR A 131 -15.71 -7.94 -11.31
CA TYR A 131 -15.93 -9.22 -12.01
C TYR A 131 -17.10 -9.17 -12.97
N GLU A 132 -17.92 -8.11 -12.93
CA GLU A 132 -18.96 -7.89 -13.93
C GLU A 132 -18.32 -7.47 -15.25
N THR A 133 -18.95 -7.88 -16.36
CA THR A 133 -18.53 -7.47 -17.69
C THR A 133 -18.91 -6.01 -17.87
N VAL A 134 -17.96 -5.12 -17.59
CA VAL A 134 -18.09 -3.71 -17.95
C VAL A 134 -17.89 -3.63 -19.46
N GLU A 135 -18.98 -3.47 -20.20
CA GLU A 135 -18.95 -2.97 -21.58
C GLU A 135 -18.33 -1.57 -21.51
N TRP A 136 -17.06 -1.46 -21.88
CA TRP A 136 -16.42 -0.17 -22.05
C TRP A 136 -16.99 0.43 -23.33
N GLU A 137 -17.91 1.39 -23.21
CA GLU A 137 -18.12 2.32 -24.32
C GLU A 137 -16.81 3.10 -24.49
N ASP A 138 -16.14 2.83 -25.60
CA ASP A 138 -14.93 3.52 -26.02
C ASP A 138 -15.30 5.00 -26.22
N LEU A 139 -15.09 5.81 -25.17
CA LEU A 139 -15.23 7.26 -25.24
C LEU A 139 -14.17 7.73 -26.25
N GLY A 140 -14.61 7.88 -27.50
CA GLY A 140 -13.77 8.02 -28.68
C GLY A 140 -12.57 8.94 -28.48
N ARG A 141 -11.46 8.59 -29.14
CA ARG A 141 -10.20 9.34 -29.10
C ARG A 141 -10.46 10.85 -29.23
N TRP A 142 -10.10 11.61 -28.21
CA TRP A 142 -10.01 13.07 -28.31
C TRP A 142 -8.91 13.43 -29.32
N ALA A 143 -9.27 13.54 -30.60
CA ALA A 143 -8.43 14.16 -31.61
C ALA A 143 -8.58 15.67 -31.46
N VAL A 144 -7.60 16.32 -30.83
CA VAL A 144 -7.45 17.77 -30.90
C VAL A 144 -6.81 18.07 -32.26
N ASN A 145 -7.62 18.52 -33.21
CA ASN A 145 -7.10 19.14 -34.43
C ASN A 145 -6.57 20.52 -34.05
N TRP A 146 -5.26 20.70 -34.19
CA TRP A 146 -4.64 22.00 -34.17
C TRP A 146 -4.64 22.54 -35.61
N ASP A 147 -5.66 23.33 -35.94
CA ASP A 147 -5.64 24.21 -37.11
C ASP A 147 -4.85 25.50 -36.79
#